data_AF-A0A251UFR9-F1
#
_entry.id   AF-A0A251UFR9-F1
#
_cell.length_a   1.000
_cell.length_b   1.000
_cell.length_c   1.000
_cell.angle_alpha   90.00
_cell.angle_beta   90.00
_cell.angle_gamma   90.00
#
_symmetry.space_group_name_H-M   'P 1'
#
loop_
_entity.id
_entity.type
_entity.pdbx_description
1 polymer ?
#
loop_
_entity_poly.entity_id
_entity_poly.type
_entity_poly.pdbx_seq_one_letter_code
_entity_poly.pdbx_strand_id
1 'polypeptide(L)'
;MVQNHDLQPTPLDVQTWLSAGLTYITVCHKGFESINMTNTTLPIITTNLTELIVNSLAISVTIPSSNINKLVDVNFSDKYKLADFANEEPDVVVAQDGSGDFKSIQTAVDYAIHRVPHKRFVIYVKAGIYEEYVEIPVTVKWIKMYGDGINKTIITGNRHSGGDMLKTSKAGDLKGSATFKVWSHRFIAQDITFQNTAGPQGGQAIAVLSASDQSAFYRFSFEGYQDTLLSMAYTQFYKECQIFGTVDFIFGGARAVFQDCDIFIRKPLPGSGLVVTAHGRNNDYEPTGYSLQGCKVTAAPELNPSDYAKAFLGRPWFGLSRTVYMQSFLDGLVDPQGWVDDWGHKDTAYCGEHKNYGPGSSTNNRVNWPHYHAITDQNTAEFFTVAHFISGYNWLPETGVPFTPGFENQPVRLN
;
A
#
# COMPACT_ATOMS: atom_id res chain seq x y z
N MET A 1 19.56 -8.34 -6.96
CA MET A 1 18.52 -9.28 -7.44
C MET A 1 19.18 -10.64 -7.64
N VAL A 2 18.95 -11.60 -6.74
CA VAL A 2 19.27 -13.02 -7.03
C VAL A 2 17.93 -13.68 -7.32
N GLN A 3 17.68 -13.93 -8.61
CA GLN A 3 16.51 -14.63 -9.10
C GLN A 3 16.59 -16.10 -8.72
N ASN A 4 15.43 -16.69 -8.45
CA ASN A 4 15.27 -18.13 -8.35
C ASN A 4 15.49 -18.71 -9.76
N HIS A 5 16.52 -19.56 -9.95
CA HIS A 5 16.87 -20.09 -11.27
C HIS A 5 15.81 -21.05 -11.86
N ASP A 6 14.80 -21.43 -11.07
CA ASP A 6 13.81 -22.45 -11.46
C ASP A 6 12.52 -21.90 -12.07
N LEU A 7 12.29 -20.58 -12.05
CA LEU A 7 11.13 -19.95 -12.70
C LEU A 7 11.57 -18.70 -13.47
N GLN A 8 11.46 -18.77 -14.79
CA GLN A 8 11.70 -17.61 -15.67
C GLN A 8 10.70 -16.50 -15.32
N PRO A 9 11.15 -15.24 -15.18
CA PRO A 9 10.26 -14.13 -14.86
C PRO A 9 9.24 -13.93 -15.99
N THR A 10 7.97 -13.74 -15.62
CA THR A 10 6.93 -13.37 -16.58
C THR A 10 7.14 -11.94 -17.07
N PRO A 11 6.57 -11.53 -18.22
CA PRO A 11 6.60 -10.13 -18.65
C PRO A 11 6.06 -9.16 -17.59
N LEU A 12 5.05 -9.59 -16.82
CA LEU A 12 4.49 -8.81 -15.71
C LEU A 12 5.48 -8.66 -14.55
N ASP A 13 6.24 -9.71 -14.22
CA ASP A 13 7.29 -9.64 -13.20
C ASP A 13 8.38 -8.64 -13.60
N VAL A 14 8.80 -8.70 -14.87
CA VAL A 14 9.79 -7.75 -15.42
C VAL A 14 9.28 -6.32 -15.33
N GLN A 15 8.03 -6.06 -15.77
CA GLN A 15 7.43 -4.73 -15.69
C GLN A 15 7.33 -4.24 -14.24
N THR A 16 6.91 -5.12 -13.32
CA THR A 16 6.76 -4.84 -11.89
C THR A 16 8.10 -4.48 -11.25
N TRP A 17 9.17 -5.23 -11.56
CA TRP A 17 10.50 -4.99 -10.99
C TRP A 17 11.20 -3.76 -11.58
N LEU A 18 11.04 -3.50 -12.87
CA LEU A 18 11.55 -2.27 -13.50
C LEU A 18 10.85 -1.03 -12.93
N SER A 19 9.52 -1.08 -12.80
CA SER A 19 8.73 0.01 -12.19
C SER A 19 9.12 0.24 -10.74
N ALA A 20 9.32 -0.83 -9.97
CA ALA A 20 9.84 -0.70 -8.61
C ALA A 20 11.21 -0.03 -8.59
N GLY A 21 12.14 -0.42 -9.48
CA GLY A 21 13.46 0.21 -9.62
C GLY A 21 13.36 1.73 -9.85
N LEU A 22 12.44 2.17 -10.72
CA LEU A 22 12.16 3.58 -10.94
C LEU A 22 11.60 4.26 -9.68
N THR A 23 10.65 3.63 -9.00
CA THR A 23 10.11 4.12 -7.73
C THR A 23 11.19 4.28 -6.65
N TYR A 24 12.12 3.33 -6.53
CA TYR A 24 13.25 3.42 -5.59
C TYR A 24 14.12 4.64 -5.86
N ILE A 25 14.45 4.90 -7.13
CA ILE A 25 15.24 6.08 -7.53
C ILE A 25 14.49 7.36 -7.16
N THR A 26 13.21 7.43 -7.54
CA THR A 26 12.33 8.58 -7.29
C THR A 26 12.18 8.91 -5.80
N VAL A 27 11.91 7.91 -4.95
CA VAL A 27 11.81 8.10 -3.49
C VAL A 27 13.18 8.48 -2.90
N CYS A 28 14.27 7.91 -3.42
CA CYS A 28 15.62 8.28 -2.99
C CYS A 28 15.91 9.77 -3.27
N HIS A 29 15.56 10.27 -4.46
CA HIS A 29 15.67 11.70 -4.79
C HIS A 29 14.88 12.59 -3.82
N LYS A 30 13.64 12.24 -3.48
CA LYS A 30 12.86 12.99 -2.48
C LYS A 30 13.51 12.98 -1.09
N GLY A 31 14.14 11.88 -0.71
CA GLY A 31 14.96 11.82 0.49
C GLY A 31 16.07 12.87 0.48
N PHE A 32 16.81 12.99 -0.63
CA PHE A 32 17.86 14.01 -0.76
C PHE A 32 17.33 15.45 -0.76
N GLU A 33 16.20 15.70 -1.43
CA GLU A 33 15.52 17.01 -1.38
C GLU A 33 15.14 17.38 0.06
N SER A 34 14.62 16.42 0.83
CA SER A 34 14.17 16.66 2.22
C SER A 34 15.29 17.06 3.18
N ILE A 35 16.55 16.74 2.85
CA ILE A 35 17.74 17.10 3.62
C ILE A 35 18.56 18.23 2.96
N ASN A 36 17.99 18.94 1.99
CA ASN A 36 18.64 20.01 1.21
C ASN A 36 19.96 19.58 0.53
N MET A 37 20.12 18.29 0.20
CA MET A 37 21.29 17.79 -0.52
C MET A 37 21.04 17.75 -2.03
N THR A 38 21.39 18.83 -2.72
CA THR A 38 21.25 18.96 -4.19
C THR A 38 22.60 18.80 -4.90
N ASN A 39 23.39 17.76 -4.56
CA ASN A 39 24.75 17.61 -5.10
C ASN A 39 24.75 17.33 -6.62
N THR A 40 25.67 17.98 -7.35
CA THR A 40 25.78 17.98 -8.82
C THR A 40 26.11 16.62 -9.47
N THR A 41 26.60 15.64 -8.69
CA THR A 41 27.03 14.32 -9.19
C THR A 41 25.91 13.27 -9.18
N LEU A 42 24.96 13.41 -8.26
CA LEU A 42 23.85 12.46 -8.11
C LEU A 42 22.92 12.45 -9.34
N PRO A 43 22.51 13.61 -9.92
CA PRO A 43 21.65 13.66 -11.10
C PRO A 43 22.19 12.86 -12.27
N ILE A 44 23.51 12.85 -12.50
CA ILE A 44 24.15 12.25 -13.69
C ILE A 44 24.14 10.71 -13.64
N ILE A 45 24.41 10.13 -12.49
CA ILE A 45 24.40 8.66 -12.32
C ILE A 45 22.95 8.16 -12.32
N THR A 46 22.04 8.92 -11.70
CA THR A 46 20.63 8.58 -11.66
C THR A 46 19.97 8.73 -13.02
N THR A 47 20.32 9.71 -13.86
CA THR A 47 19.73 9.87 -15.20
C THR A 47 20.06 8.69 -16.11
N ASN A 48 21.32 8.27 -16.21
CA ASN A 48 21.69 7.13 -17.07
C ASN A 48 20.98 5.83 -16.66
N LEU A 49 20.91 5.55 -15.36
CA LEU A 49 20.19 4.38 -14.85
C LEU A 49 18.68 4.51 -15.04
N THR A 50 18.12 5.70 -14.81
CA THR A 50 16.70 5.99 -15.02
C THR A 50 16.32 5.80 -16.48
N GLU A 51 17.11 6.33 -17.42
CA GLU A 51 16.89 6.15 -18.86
C GLU A 51 16.95 4.68 -19.26
N LEU A 52 17.91 3.90 -18.75
CA LEU A 52 17.98 2.47 -19.01
C LEU A 52 16.74 1.72 -18.49
N ILE A 53 16.28 2.05 -17.28
CA ILE A 53 15.07 1.45 -16.70
C ILE A 53 13.84 1.85 -17.50
N VAL A 54 13.68 3.12 -17.86
CA VAL A 54 12.55 3.63 -18.64
C VAL A 54 12.52 3.00 -20.03
N ASN A 55 13.65 2.91 -20.72
CA ASN A 55 13.75 2.25 -22.03
C ASN A 55 13.41 0.76 -21.91
N SER A 56 13.91 0.08 -20.89
CA SER A 56 13.58 -1.32 -20.63
C SER A 56 12.09 -1.51 -20.33
N LEU A 57 11.49 -0.58 -19.59
CA LEU A 57 10.07 -0.59 -19.23
C LEU A 57 9.21 -0.37 -20.48
N ALA A 58 9.55 0.62 -21.32
CA ALA A 58 8.90 0.87 -22.60
C ALA A 58 8.95 -0.37 -23.51
N ILE A 59 10.12 -1.02 -23.63
CA ILE A 59 10.28 -2.26 -24.39
C ILE A 59 9.40 -3.36 -23.81
N SER A 60 9.39 -3.52 -22.47
CA SER A 60 8.62 -4.59 -21.81
C SER A 60 7.11 -4.50 -22.08
N VAL A 61 6.58 -3.28 -22.25
CA VAL A 61 5.17 -3.05 -22.61
C VAL A 61 4.88 -3.43 -24.07
N THR A 62 5.86 -3.28 -24.97
CA THR A 62 5.69 -3.60 -26.40
C THR A 62 5.89 -5.08 -26.74
N ILE A 63 6.56 -5.86 -25.88
CA ILE A 63 6.70 -7.30 -26.08
C ILE A 63 5.33 -7.94 -25.79
N PRO A 64 4.63 -8.48 -26.80
CA PRO A 64 3.33 -9.06 -26.59
C PRO A 64 3.50 -10.24 -25.64
N SER A 65 2.90 -10.15 -24.46
CA SER A 65 2.67 -11.35 -23.65
C SER A 65 1.66 -12.16 -24.45
N SER A 66 2.14 -13.16 -25.18
CA SER A 66 1.39 -13.98 -26.14
C SER A 66 0.25 -14.81 -25.53
N ASN A 67 -0.23 -14.47 -24.33
CA ASN A 67 -1.28 -15.18 -23.61
C ASN A 67 -2.30 -14.29 -22.86
N ILE A 68 -2.29 -12.95 -22.98
CA ILE A 68 -3.29 -12.12 -22.25
C ILE A 68 -4.68 -12.16 -22.92
N ASN A 69 -4.79 -12.63 -24.17
CA ASN A 69 -6.06 -12.67 -24.93
C ASN A 69 -6.79 -14.02 -24.94
N LYS A 70 -6.39 -15.00 -24.12
CA LYS A 70 -7.27 -16.14 -23.81
C LYS A 70 -8.00 -15.87 -22.50
N LEU A 71 -9.01 -15.01 -22.59
CA LEU A 71 -10.22 -15.16 -21.80
C LEU A 71 -10.70 -16.59 -22.05
N VAL A 72 -10.37 -17.50 -21.15
CA VAL A 72 -11.24 -18.67 -20.98
C VAL A 72 -12.52 -18.07 -20.43
N ASP A 73 -13.63 -18.23 -21.15
CA ASP A 73 -14.97 -18.10 -20.59
C ASP A 73 -15.07 -19.14 -19.46
N VAL A 74 -14.54 -18.79 -18.29
CA VAL A 74 -14.74 -19.62 -17.12
C VAL A 74 -16.06 -19.18 -16.54
N ASN A 75 -17.08 -20.01 -16.79
CA ASN A 75 -18.39 -19.90 -16.19
C ASN A 75 -18.24 -20.14 -14.67
N PHE A 76 -17.97 -19.07 -13.91
CA PHE A 76 -17.81 -19.13 -12.46
C PHE A 76 -19.18 -19.01 -11.76
N SER A 77 -20.06 -19.96 -12.04
CA SER A 77 -21.09 -20.31 -11.07
C SER A 77 -20.45 -21.12 -9.95
N ASP A 78 -20.66 -20.65 -8.73
CA ASP A 78 -20.45 -21.37 -7.47
C ASP A 78 -19.00 -21.60 -6.98
N LYS A 79 -18.71 -20.99 -5.82
CA LYS A 79 -17.76 -21.44 -4.78
C LYS A 79 -16.27 -21.10 -4.98
N TYR A 80 -15.92 -19.82 -4.85
CA TYR A 80 -14.92 -19.51 -3.83
C TYR A 80 -15.66 -19.47 -2.50
N LYS A 81 -15.98 -20.65 -1.97
CA LYS A 81 -16.34 -20.73 -0.54
C LYS A 81 -15.22 -20.03 0.19
N LEU A 82 -15.56 -19.16 1.13
CA LEU A 82 -14.69 -18.89 2.27
C LEU A 82 -14.33 -20.27 2.83
N ALA A 83 -13.23 -20.87 2.36
CA ALA A 83 -12.55 -21.85 3.16
C ALA A 83 -12.16 -21.05 4.39
N ASP A 84 -12.58 -21.52 5.56
CA ASP A 84 -12.16 -20.94 6.83
C ASP A 84 -10.66 -20.67 6.69
N PHE A 85 -10.26 -19.40 6.73
CA PHE A 85 -8.87 -19.01 6.68
C PHE A 85 -8.27 -19.50 8.01
N ALA A 86 -7.98 -20.80 8.06
CA ALA A 86 -7.42 -21.46 9.21
C ALA A 86 -5.98 -20.97 9.31
N ASN A 87 -5.63 -20.45 10.48
CA ASN A 87 -4.25 -20.12 10.76
C ASN A 87 -3.41 -21.40 10.57
N GLU A 88 -2.47 -21.35 9.64
CA GLU A 88 -1.50 -22.43 9.42
C GLU A 88 -0.74 -22.68 10.73
N GLU A 89 -0.36 -23.94 10.97
CA GLU A 89 0.49 -24.30 12.11
C GLU A 89 1.77 -23.44 12.05
N PRO A 90 2.09 -22.69 13.13
CA PRO A 90 3.24 -21.79 13.10
C PRO A 90 4.55 -22.59 13.14
N ASP A 91 5.54 -22.18 12.35
CA ASP A 91 6.90 -22.74 12.48
C ASP A 91 7.56 -22.18 13.76
N VAL A 92 7.21 -20.96 14.18
CA VAL A 92 7.66 -20.34 15.44
C VAL A 92 6.58 -19.45 16.07
N VAL A 93 6.59 -19.37 17.40
CA VAL A 93 5.67 -18.58 18.22
C VAL A 93 6.43 -17.48 18.98
N VAL A 94 5.92 -16.26 18.93
CA VAL A 94 6.43 -15.13 19.69
C VAL A 94 5.47 -14.79 20.82
N ALA A 95 5.94 -14.79 22.07
CA ALA A 95 5.14 -14.46 23.24
C ALA A 95 5.98 -13.78 24.32
N GLN A 96 5.57 -12.58 24.76
CA GLN A 96 6.32 -11.80 25.77
C GLN A 96 6.32 -12.48 27.16
N ASP A 97 5.28 -13.27 27.46
CA ASP A 97 5.12 -14.02 28.71
C ASP A 97 6.05 -15.25 28.81
N GLY A 98 6.77 -15.60 27.74
CA GLY A 98 7.67 -16.75 27.68
C GLY A 98 7.00 -18.07 27.31
N SER A 99 5.72 -18.07 26.91
CA SER A 99 4.98 -19.26 26.46
C SER A 99 5.19 -19.62 24.98
N GLY A 100 6.11 -18.94 24.29
CA GLY A 100 6.50 -19.16 22.90
C GLY A 100 8.00 -19.37 22.75
N ASP A 101 8.46 -19.58 21.52
CA ASP A 101 9.87 -19.82 21.19
C ASP A 101 10.74 -18.56 21.37
N PHE A 102 10.17 -17.38 21.08
CA PHE A 102 10.85 -16.10 21.20
C PHE A 102 10.02 -15.08 21.97
N LYS A 103 10.69 -14.11 22.60
CA LYS A 103 10.04 -12.93 23.21
C LYS A 103 9.96 -11.73 22.26
N SER A 104 10.82 -11.69 21.25
CA SER A 104 10.93 -10.59 20.27
C SER A 104 10.54 -11.07 18.88
N ILE A 105 9.85 -10.19 18.15
CA ILE A 105 9.43 -10.44 16.77
C ILE A 105 10.64 -10.40 15.84
N GLN A 106 11.57 -9.46 16.04
CA GLN A 106 12.78 -9.40 15.21
C GLN A 106 13.60 -10.69 15.34
N THR A 107 13.72 -11.26 16.53
CA THR A 107 14.43 -12.54 16.72
C THR A 107 13.78 -13.69 15.93
N ALA A 108 12.45 -13.75 15.89
CA ALA A 108 11.74 -14.75 15.08
C ALA A 108 11.94 -14.54 13.57
N VAL A 109 11.98 -13.29 13.11
CA VAL A 109 12.31 -12.94 11.71
C VAL A 109 13.75 -13.33 11.37
N ASP A 110 14.71 -13.03 12.25
CA ASP A 110 16.12 -13.39 12.07
C ASP A 110 16.30 -14.91 12.04
N TYR A 111 15.51 -15.65 12.83
CA TYR A 111 15.53 -17.11 12.83
C TYR A 111 15.03 -17.71 11.52
N ALA A 112 14.14 -17.03 10.79
CA ALA A 112 13.58 -17.50 9.52
C ALA A 112 14.61 -17.66 8.39
N ILE A 113 15.87 -17.24 8.58
CA ILE A 113 16.97 -17.60 7.68
C ILE A 113 17.21 -19.12 7.61
N HIS A 114 16.84 -19.87 8.65
CA HIS A 114 16.96 -21.33 8.74
C HIS A 114 15.76 -22.08 8.14
N ARG A 115 14.82 -21.37 7.50
CA ARG A 115 13.62 -21.98 6.90
C ARG A 115 13.97 -22.99 5.81
N VAL A 116 13.05 -23.93 5.60
CA VAL A 116 13.10 -24.81 4.43
C VAL A 116 12.95 -23.97 3.15
N PRO A 117 13.89 -24.07 2.18
CA PRO A 117 13.77 -23.38 0.91
C PRO A 117 12.43 -23.67 0.24
N HIS A 118 11.82 -22.65 -0.37
CA HIS A 118 10.54 -22.76 -1.09
C HIS A 118 9.34 -23.21 -0.25
N LYS A 119 9.45 -23.19 1.09
CA LYS A 119 8.30 -23.31 2.00
C LYS A 119 8.02 -21.94 2.64
N ARG A 120 6.74 -21.61 2.78
CA ARG A 120 6.30 -20.45 3.57
C ARG A 120 6.71 -20.66 5.03
N PHE A 121 7.29 -19.64 5.65
CA PHE A 121 7.68 -19.66 7.06
C PHE A 121 6.68 -18.84 7.88
N VAL A 122 6.05 -19.47 8.85
CA VAL A 122 4.88 -18.96 9.57
C VAL A 122 5.30 -18.53 10.97
N ILE A 123 5.12 -17.23 11.26
CA ILE A 123 5.38 -16.61 12.57
C ILE A 123 4.04 -16.27 13.20
N TYR A 124 3.73 -16.89 14.34
CA TYR A 124 2.59 -16.51 15.17
C TYR A 124 3.05 -15.57 16.28
N VAL A 125 2.41 -14.40 16.39
CA VAL A 125 2.69 -13.40 17.43
C VAL A 125 1.49 -13.31 18.37
N LYS A 126 1.65 -13.80 19.60
CA LYS A 126 0.57 -13.77 20.60
C LYS A 126 0.17 -12.33 20.97
N ALA A 127 -0.96 -12.19 21.65
CA ALA A 127 -1.43 -10.94 22.19
C ALA A 127 -0.38 -10.29 23.10
N GLY A 128 -0.21 -8.98 22.96
CA GLY A 128 0.82 -8.21 23.62
C GLY A 128 1.09 -6.89 22.90
N ILE A 129 1.80 -6.00 23.59
CA ILE A 129 2.30 -4.74 23.03
C ILE A 129 3.80 -4.88 22.85
N TYR A 130 4.22 -4.98 21.60
CA TYR A 130 5.59 -5.16 21.17
C TYR A 130 6.16 -3.80 20.75
N GLU A 131 6.86 -3.14 21.67
CA GLU A 131 7.62 -1.91 21.39
C GLU A 131 8.91 -2.24 20.64
N GLU A 132 8.78 -2.61 19.36
CA GLU A 132 9.87 -3.10 18.52
C GLU A 132 9.88 -2.45 17.14
N TYR A 133 11.08 -2.22 16.61
CA TYR A 133 11.27 -1.84 15.21
C TYR A 133 11.68 -3.09 14.44
N VAL A 134 10.77 -3.61 13.62
CA VAL A 134 10.97 -4.88 12.90
C VAL A 134 11.29 -4.62 11.44
N GLU A 135 12.29 -5.33 10.93
CA GLU A 135 12.65 -5.33 9.52
C GLU A 135 12.73 -6.77 8.99
N ILE A 136 11.93 -7.05 7.96
CA ILE A 136 12.03 -8.28 7.17
C ILE A 136 12.88 -7.99 5.93
N PRO A 137 14.15 -8.44 5.90
CA PRO A 137 15.06 -8.13 4.81
C PRO A 137 14.73 -8.92 3.54
N VAL A 138 15.22 -8.43 2.38
CA VAL A 138 15.00 -9.04 1.05
C VAL A 138 15.43 -10.53 0.96
N THR A 139 16.35 -10.95 1.83
CA THR A 139 16.87 -12.32 1.92
C THR A 139 15.89 -13.30 2.58
N VAL A 140 14.89 -12.80 3.32
CA VAL A 140 13.93 -13.58 4.09
C VAL A 140 12.55 -13.54 3.43
N LYS A 141 12.40 -14.32 2.35
CA LYS A 141 11.19 -14.37 1.51
C LYS A 141 10.13 -15.32 2.08
N TRP A 142 8.87 -15.08 1.69
CA TRP A 142 7.72 -15.98 1.94
C TRP A 142 7.39 -16.13 3.44
N ILE A 143 7.47 -15.02 4.17
CA ILE A 143 7.01 -14.98 5.56
C ILE A 143 5.49 -14.81 5.58
N LYS A 144 4.82 -15.58 6.42
CA LYS A 144 3.46 -15.29 6.89
C LYS A 144 3.52 -14.96 8.37
N MET A 145 2.98 -13.82 8.75
CA MET A 145 2.92 -13.38 10.14
C MET A 145 1.46 -13.18 10.54
N TYR A 146 1.01 -13.79 11.62
CA TYR A 146 -0.33 -13.55 12.14
C TYR A 146 -0.36 -13.31 13.64
N GLY A 147 -1.35 -12.54 14.09
CA GLY A 147 -1.57 -12.22 15.49
C GLY A 147 -2.88 -12.78 16.05
N ASP A 148 -3.19 -12.42 17.30
CA ASP A 148 -4.42 -12.80 17.98
C ASP A 148 -5.62 -11.90 17.64
N GLY A 149 -5.41 -10.88 16.81
CA GLY A 149 -6.44 -9.93 16.37
C GLY A 149 -5.97 -8.47 16.43
N ILE A 150 -6.66 -7.63 15.65
CA ILE A 150 -6.61 -6.17 15.78
C ILE A 150 -6.87 -5.80 17.26
N ASN A 151 -6.10 -4.83 17.78
CA ASN A 151 -6.10 -4.39 19.18
C ASN A 151 -5.65 -5.42 20.23
N LYS A 152 -5.23 -6.62 19.84
CA LYS A 152 -4.68 -7.63 20.77
C LYS A 152 -3.18 -7.83 20.58
N THR A 153 -2.74 -7.99 19.34
CA THR A 153 -1.31 -8.04 18.97
C THR A 153 -0.94 -6.70 18.35
N ILE A 154 -0.17 -5.90 19.08
CA ILE A 154 0.18 -4.53 18.68
C ILE A 154 1.69 -4.42 18.56
N ILE A 155 2.19 -3.98 17.41
CA ILE A 155 3.60 -3.68 17.16
C ILE A 155 3.72 -2.17 17.03
N THR A 156 4.43 -1.53 17.95
CA THR A 156 4.39 -0.06 18.11
C THR A 156 5.77 0.57 18.18
N GLY A 157 5.86 1.78 17.65
CA GLY A 157 7.04 2.63 17.64
C GLY A 157 6.64 4.10 17.63
N ASN A 158 7.61 5.00 17.62
CA ASN A 158 7.39 6.45 17.68
C ASN A 158 8.48 7.25 16.95
N ARG A 159 9.28 6.62 16.08
CA ARG A 159 10.25 7.35 15.25
C ARG A 159 9.49 8.21 14.24
N HIS A 160 10.04 9.39 13.97
CA HIS A 160 9.48 10.35 13.03
C HIS A 160 10.61 11.12 12.36
N SER A 161 10.35 11.71 11.19
CA SER A 161 11.33 12.52 10.46
C SER A 161 11.20 14.03 10.72
N GLY A 162 10.11 14.50 11.34
CA GLY A 162 9.98 15.90 11.77
C GLY A 162 10.83 16.23 12.98
N GLY A 163 11.24 17.50 13.14
CA GLY A 163 12.03 17.97 14.30
C GLY A 163 13.43 18.49 13.96
N ASP A 164 14.18 18.92 14.98
CA ASP A 164 15.53 19.47 14.83
C ASP A 164 16.53 18.37 14.38
N MET A 165 16.98 18.47 13.12
CA MET A 165 17.93 17.55 12.49
C MET A 165 19.25 17.39 13.26
N LEU A 166 19.59 18.33 14.14
CA LEU A 166 20.84 18.31 14.91
C LEU A 166 20.73 17.51 16.23
N LYS A 167 19.52 17.16 16.69
CA LYS A 167 19.30 16.51 18.00
C LYS A 167 18.90 15.03 17.90
N THR A 168 18.46 14.57 16.75
CA THR A 168 18.12 13.17 16.53
C THR A 168 19.00 12.63 15.40
N SER A 169 19.76 11.57 15.65
CA SER A 169 20.68 10.96 14.67
C SER A 169 19.98 10.33 13.44
N LYS A 170 18.69 10.61 13.23
CA LYS A 170 17.81 10.01 12.22
C LYS A 170 16.81 10.97 11.56
N ALA A 171 16.75 12.25 11.96
CA ALA A 171 15.89 13.22 11.26
C ALA A 171 16.38 13.39 9.81
N GLY A 172 15.44 13.33 8.86
CA GLY A 172 15.71 13.31 7.41
C GLY A 172 15.65 11.93 6.74
N ASP A 173 15.67 10.82 7.49
CA ASP A 173 15.42 9.47 6.93
C ASP A 173 13.97 9.03 7.19
N LEU A 174 13.07 9.43 6.29
CA LEU A 174 11.65 9.07 6.36
C LEU A 174 11.45 7.55 6.48
N LYS A 175 12.20 6.74 5.73
CA LYS A 175 12.10 5.26 5.79
C LYS A 175 12.57 4.72 7.15
N GLY A 176 13.55 5.38 7.76
CA GLY A 176 14.01 5.10 9.12
C GLY A 176 12.97 5.32 10.22
N SER A 177 11.89 6.08 9.92
CA SER A 177 10.77 6.29 10.84
C SER A 177 9.85 5.06 10.97
N ALA A 178 9.87 4.15 9.99
CA ALA A 178 8.96 3.01 9.95
C ALA A 178 9.09 2.08 11.17
N THR A 179 7.98 1.84 11.87
CA THR A 179 7.87 0.85 12.94
C THR A 179 8.08 -0.57 12.39
N PHE A 180 7.45 -0.89 11.26
CA PHE A 180 7.57 -2.18 10.59
C PHE A 180 7.98 -2.01 9.13
N LYS A 181 9.02 -2.72 8.69
CA LYS A 181 9.56 -2.66 7.33
C LYS A 181 9.56 -4.03 6.67
N VAL A 182 8.98 -4.12 5.49
CA VAL A 182 8.99 -5.35 4.68
C VAL A 182 9.66 -5.08 3.34
N TRP A 183 10.86 -5.65 3.17
CA TRP A 183 11.62 -5.62 1.92
C TRP A 183 11.58 -6.96 1.18
N SER A 184 11.07 -8.02 1.83
CA SER A 184 11.01 -9.36 1.25
C SER A 184 9.83 -9.55 0.32
N HIS A 185 9.85 -10.57 -0.54
CA HIS A 185 8.74 -10.87 -1.46
C HIS A 185 7.75 -11.88 -0.84
N ARG A 186 6.48 -11.79 -1.25
CA ARG A 186 5.36 -12.66 -0.86
C ARG A 186 5.05 -12.68 0.63
N PHE A 187 5.23 -11.53 1.27
CA PHE A 187 4.85 -11.36 2.66
C PHE A 187 3.34 -11.44 2.82
N ILE A 188 2.88 -12.22 3.80
CA ILE A 188 1.48 -12.24 4.21
C ILE A 188 1.42 -11.81 5.66
N ALA A 189 0.48 -10.95 5.96
CA ALA A 189 0.22 -10.51 7.30
C ALA A 189 -1.27 -10.77 7.62
N GLN A 190 -1.59 -11.21 8.85
CA GLN A 190 -2.98 -11.29 9.35
C GLN A 190 -3.15 -10.79 10.80
N ASP A 191 -4.27 -10.15 11.13
CA ASP A 191 -4.76 -9.99 12.51
C ASP A 191 -3.79 -9.29 13.50
N ILE A 192 -3.11 -8.23 13.05
CA ILE A 192 -2.14 -7.45 13.85
C ILE A 192 -2.42 -5.95 13.69
N THR A 193 -2.07 -5.18 14.72
CA THR A 193 -2.03 -3.71 14.67
C THR A 193 -0.59 -3.22 14.56
N PHE A 194 -0.29 -2.39 13.56
CA PHE A 194 0.96 -1.66 13.43
C PHE A 194 0.72 -0.19 13.74
N GLN A 195 1.51 0.35 14.67
CA GLN A 195 1.29 1.70 15.17
C GLN A 195 2.57 2.54 15.17
N ASN A 196 2.44 3.80 14.78
CA ASN A 196 3.41 4.85 15.05
C ASN A 196 2.77 5.94 15.91
N THR A 197 3.28 6.10 17.13
CA THR A 197 2.73 6.97 18.18
C THR A 197 3.39 8.36 18.24
N ALA A 198 4.22 8.73 17.25
CA ALA A 198 4.86 10.05 17.20
C ALA A 198 3.87 11.22 17.29
N GLY A 199 2.63 11.01 16.86
CA GLY A 199 1.58 12.03 16.90
C GLY A 199 1.68 13.04 15.76
N PRO A 200 0.69 13.94 15.64
CA PRO A 200 0.64 14.91 14.54
C PRO A 200 1.74 15.99 14.66
N GLN A 201 2.34 16.13 15.84
CA GLN A 201 3.48 17.03 16.10
C GLN A 201 4.80 16.47 15.55
N GLY A 202 4.90 15.14 15.36
CA GLY A 202 6.10 14.48 14.88
C GLY A 202 6.36 14.70 13.38
N GLY A 203 5.42 15.33 12.66
CA GLY A 203 5.45 15.37 11.20
C GLY A 203 5.31 13.95 10.65
N GLN A 204 6.10 13.61 9.63
CA GLN A 204 6.00 12.32 8.95
C GLN A 204 6.53 11.18 9.83
N ALA A 205 5.73 10.13 9.98
CA ALA A 205 6.02 9.01 10.87
C ALA A 205 5.33 7.73 10.38
N ILE A 206 6.12 6.83 9.79
CA ILE A 206 5.60 5.62 9.16
C ILE A 206 5.27 4.56 10.21
N ALA A 207 4.07 3.98 10.16
CA ALA A 207 3.73 2.76 10.88
C ALA A 207 4.25 1.54 10.10
N VAL A 208 3.96 1.47 8.80
CA VAL A 208 4.38 0.36 7.94
C VAL A 208 4.96 0.85 6.62
N LEU A 209 6.14 0.33 6.29
CA LEU A 209 6.72 0.40 4.95
C LEU A 209 6.62 -0.97 4.31
N SER A 210 5.87 -1.08 3.20
CA SER A 210 5.84 -2.27 2.36
C SER A 210 6.50 -1.99 1.01
N ALA A 211 7.62 -2.66 0.77
CA ALA A 211 8.27 -2.80 -0.52
C ALA A 211 8.35 -4.29 -0.89
N SER A 212 7.22 -4.98 -0.71
CA SER A 212 7.09 -6.43 -0.85
C SER A 212 6.22 -6.78 -2.05
N ASP A 213 6.83 -7.40 -3.06
CA ASP A 213 6.09 -7.87 -4.23
C ASP A 213 5.17 -9.03 -3.89
N GLN A 214 3.93 -8.98 -4.40
CA GLN A 214 2.86 -9.92 -4.10
C GLN A 214 2.61 -10.05 -2.58
N SER A 215 2.59 -8.91 -1.87
CA SER A 215 2.25 -8.88 -0.45
C SER A 215 0.75 -8.74 -0.22
N ALA A 216 0.25 -9.44 0.80
CA ALA A 216 -1.16 -9.37 1.21
C ALA A 216 -1.27 -9.07 2.71
N PHE A 217 -2.07 -8.06 3.06
CA PHE A 217 -2.40 -7.70 4.43
C PHE A 217 -3.89 -7.92 4.65
N TYR A 218 -4.25 -8.77 5.61
CA TYR A 218 -5.63 -9.13 5.88
C TYR A 218 -6.02 -8.85 7.33
N ARG A 219 -7.06 -8.04 7.55
CA ARG A 219 -7.49 -7.62 8.90
C ARG A 219 -6.35 -6.99 9.72
N PHE A 220 -5.72 -5.97 9.16
CA PHE A 220 -4.74 -5.12 9.85
C PHE A 220 -5.37 -3.85 10.38
N SER A 221 -4.79 -3.31 11.45
CA SER A 221 -4.90 -1.88 11.74
C SER A 221 -3.55 -1.22 11.49
N PHE A 222 -3.52 -0.18 10.64
CA PHE A 222 -2.38 0.69 10.40
C PHE A 222 -2.65 2.04 11.04
N GLU A 223 -1.92 2.37 12.10
CA GLU A 223 -2.24 3.51 12.95
C GLU A 223 -1.11 4.53 12.98
N GLY A 224 -1.40 5.74 12.52
CA GLY A 224 -0.47 6.85 12.53
C GLY A 224 -1.19 8.19 12.41
N TYR A 225 -0.45 9.19 11.93
CA TYR A 225 -0.96 10.53 11.60
C TYR A 225 -0.52 10.88 10.18
N GLN A 226 0.59 11.60 10.02
CA GLN A 226 1.15 11.88 8.71
C GLN A 226 2.03 10.71 8.25
N ASP A 227 1.85 10.28 6.99
CA ASP A 227 2.64 9.23 6.33
C ASP A 227 2.50 7.83 6.99
N THR A 228 1.30 7.44 7.45
CA THR A 228 1.06 6.16 8.17
C THR A 228 1.53 4.92 7.40
N LEU A 229 1.08 4.74 6.15
CA LEU A 229 1.35 3.56 5.32
C LEU A 229 2.13 3.96 4.08
N LEU A 230 3.42 3.62 4.05
CA LEU A 230 4.25 3.70 2.86
C LEU A 230 4.10 2.40 2.05
N SER A 231 3.09 2.38 1.17
CA SER A 231 2.93 1.36 0.14
C SER A 231 3.92 1.67 -1.01
N MET A 232 5.19 1.35 -0.74
CA MET A 232 6.35 1.89 -1.44
C MET A 232 6.42 1.47 -2.90
N ALA A 233 6.42 0.17 -3.20
CA ALA A 233 6.67 -0.36 -4.55
C ALA A 233 6.10 -1.77 -4.72
N TYR A 234 6.10 -2.27 -5.97
CA TYR A 234 5.61 -3.61 -6.36
C TYR A 234 4.09 -3.79 -6.27
N THR A 235 3.61 -5.03 -6.49
CA THR A 235 2.18 -5.39 -6.41
C THR A 235 1.78 -5.72 -4.98
N GLN A 236 0.71 -5.11 -4.47
CA GLN A 236 0.26 -5.26 -3.07
C GLN A 236 -1.26 -5.36 -2.96
N PHE A 237 -1.75 -6.07 -1.94
CA PHE A 237 -3.19 -6.21 -1.66
C PHE A 237 -3.48 -5.99 -0.17
N TYR A 238 -4.51 -5.19 0.11
CA TYR A 238 -4.97 -4.88 1.46
C TYR A 238 -6.45 -5.21 1.54
N LYS A 239 -6.84 -6.09 2.46
CA LYS A 239 -8.22 -6.58 2.60
C LYS A 239 -8.72 -6.41 4.02
N GLU A 240 -9.90 -5.82 4.18
CA GLU A 240 -10.56 -5.64 5.49
C GLU A 240 -9.64 -4.96 6.52
N CYS A 241 -8.80 -4.03 6.06
CA CYS A 241 -7.87 -3.30 6.91
C CYS A 241 -8.50 -2.00 7.44
N GLN A 242 -8.08 -1.59 8.62
CA GLN A 242 -8.32 -0.28 9.19
C GLN A 242 -7.08 0.58 8.98
N ILE A 243 -7.22 1.77 8.40
CA ILE A 243 -6.09 2.66 8.11
C ILE A 243 -6.40 4.04 8.66
N PHE A 244 -5.57 4.51 9.60
CA PHE A 244 -5.76 5.78 10.29
C PHE A 244 -4.67 6.79 9.93
N GLY A 245 -5.05 8.03 9.67
CA GLY A 245 -4.07 9.10 9.52
C GLY A 245 -4.66 10.47 9.20
N THR A 246 -3.79 11.41 8.85
CA THR A 246 -4.14 12.83 8.62
C THR A 246 -3.70 13.31 7.24
N VAL A 247 -2.39 13.40 7.01
CA VAL A 247 -1.77 13.91 5.78
C VAL A 247 -1.07 12.74 5.08
N ASP A 248 -1.37 12.53 3.80
CA ASP A 248 -0.72 11.55 2.91
C ASP A 248 -0.58 10.15 3.53
N PHE A 249 -1.56 9.74 4.32
CA PHE A 249 -1.38 8.59 5.19
C PHE A 249 -1.44 7.24 4.46
N ILE A 250 -1.79 7.24 3.17
CA ILE A 250 -1.55 6.16 2.22
C ILE A 250 -0.71 6.72 1.06
N PHE A 251 0.57 6.40 0.99
CA PHE A 251 1.48 7.01 0.02
C PHE A 251 2.55 6.05 -0.48
N GLY A 252 3.17 6.40 -1.62
CA GLY A 252 4.17 5.56 -2.29
C GLY A 252 3.89 5.34 -3.77
N GLY A 253 4.60 4.40 -4.37
CA GLY A 253 4.55 4.10 -5.81
C GLY A 253 4.13 2.66 -6.13
N ALA A 254 3.54 1.92 -5.19
CA ALA A 254 3.08 0.56 -5.45
C ALA A 254 1.93 0.49 -6.47
N ARG A 255 1.71 -0.71 -7.02
CA ARG A 255 0.47 -1.12 -7.68
C ARG A 255 -0.38 -1.84 -6.64
N ALA A 256 -1.29 -1.11 -5.99
CA ALA A 256 -2.01 -1.64 -4.84
C ALA A 256 -3.54 -1.55 -4.98
N VAL A 257 -4.22 -2.61 -4.54
CA VAL A 257 -5.67 -2.59 -4.31
C VAL A 257 -5.93 -2.66 -2.82
N PHE A 258 -6.75 -1.72 -2.34
CA PHE A 258 -7.35 -1.72 -1.01
C PHE A 258 -8.81 -2.13 -1.20
N GLN A 259 -9.21 -3.27 -0.64
CA GLN A 259 -10.55 -3.83 -0.81
C GLN A 259 -11.24 -3.98 0.54
N ASP A 260 -12.46 -3.44 0.66
CA ASP A 260 -13.26 -3.49 1.88
C ASP A 260 -12.53 -2.91 3.12
N CYS A 261 -11.69 -1.90 2.93
CA CYS A 261 -10.95 -1.27 4.02
C CYS A 261 -11.74 -0.12 4.65
N ASP A 262 -11.63 0.03 5.97
CA ASP A 262 -12.10 1.22 6.68
C ASP A 262 -10.94 2.24 6.77
N ILE A 263 -11.16 3.42 6.22
CA ILE A 263 -10.19 4.51 6.12
C ILE A 263 -10.65 5.63 7.05
N PHE A 264 -9.91 5.84 8.13
CA PHE A 264 -10.25 6.74 9.22
C PHE A 264 -9.38 7.99 9.19
N ILE A 265 -10.00 9.12 8.89
CA ILE A 265 -9.35 10.43 8.90
C ILE A 265 -9.33 10.94 10.33
N ARG A 266 -8.14 11.13 10.88
CA ARG A 266 -7.93 11.59 12.26
C ARG A 266 -7.91 13.10 12.37
N LYS A 267 -7.97 13.58 13.62
CA LYS A 267 -7.74 14.97 13.96
C LYS A 267 -6.31 15.41 13.57
N PRO A 268 -6.15 16.41 12.67
CA PRO A 268 -4.84 16.90 12.27
C PRO A 268 -4.26 17.86 13.30
N LEU A 269 -2.99 18.22 13.11
CA LEU A 269 -2.43 19.43 13.73
C LEU A 269 -3.16 20.66 13.15
N PRO A 270 -3.51 21.69 13.95
CA PRO A 270 -4.11 22.91 13.42
C PRO A 270 -3.26 23.53 12.30
N GLY A 271 -3.89 23.81 11.16
CA GLY A 271 -3.21 24.35 9.98
C GLY A 271 -2.62 23.30 9.03
N SER A 272 -2.61 22.01 9.40
CA SER A 272 -2.29 20.92 8.48
C SER A 272 -3.51 20.48 7.66
N GLY A 273 -3.27 19.99 6.44
CA GLY A 273 -4.31 19.44 5.58
C GLY A 273 -4.84 18.07 6.05
N LEU A 274 -5.91 17.61 5.42
CA LEU A 274 -6.41 16.24 5.53
C LEU A 274 -6.43 15.63 4.15
N VAL A 275 -5.52 14.68 3.88
CA VAL A 275 -5.36 14.08 2.57
C VAL A 275 -5.14 12.59 2.72
N VAL A 276 -5.99 11.78 2.08
CA VAL A 276 -5.96 10.32 2.23
C VAL A 276 -4.79 9.71 1.46
N THR A 277 -4.70 9.94 0.16
CA THR A 277 -3.67 9.33 -0.69
C THR A 277 -2.68 10.30 -1.29
N ALA A 278 -1.42 9.89 -1.40
CA ALA A 278 -0.39 10.57 -2.18
C ALA A 278 0.38 9.56 -3.05
N HIS A 279 -0.16 9.21 -4.21
CA HIS A 279 0.48 8.26 -5.13
C HIS A 279 1.62 8.93 -5.92
N GLY A 280 2.71 8.19 -6.11
CA GLY A 280 3.97 8.70 -6.64
C GLY A 280 4.41 8.14 -7.99
N ARG A 281 3.48 7.69 -8.83
CA ARG A 281 3.80 7.33 -10.23
C ARG A 281 4.35 8.54 -10.99
N ASN A 282 5.40 8.32 -11.77
CA ASN A 282 6.08 9.40 -12.50
C ASN A 282 6.46 9.03 -13.95
N ASN A 283 6.05 7.85 -14.43
CA ASN A 283 6.26 7.44 -15.80
C ASN A 283 5.06 6.66 -16.38
N ASP A 284 4.74 6.90 -17.66
CA ASP A 284 3.58 6.33 -18.33
C ASP A 284 3.63 4.81 -18.47
N TYR A 285 4.83 4.22 -18.51
CA TYR A 285 4.99 2.77 -18.65
C TYR A 285 4.89 2.03 -17.30
N GLU A 286 4.87 2.75 -16.16
CA GLU A 286 4.64 2.15 -14.85
C GLU A 286 3.16 1.69 -14.73
N PRO A 287 2.89 0.42 -14.39
CA PRO A 287 1.54 -0.07 -14.17
C PRO A 287 1.02 0.29 -12.76
N THR A 288 1.69 1.20 -12.06
CA THR A 288 1.46 1.51 -10.64
C THR A 288 0.28 2.45 -10.42
N GLY A 289 -0.25 2.48 -9.22
CA GLY A 289 -1.42 3.27 -8.85
C GLY A 289 -2.12 2.67 -7.65
N TYR A 290 -3.10 3.41 -7.12
CA TYR A 290 -4.00 2.93 -6.08
C TYR A 290 -5.42 2.73 -6.60
N SER A 291 -6.01 1.61 -6.22
CA SER A 291 -7.43 1.32 -6.38
C SER A 291 -8.03 1.04 -5.01
N LEU A 292 -8.96 1.88 -4.58
CA LEU A 292 -9.68 1.75 -3.32
C LEU A 292 -11.09 1.29 -3.67
N GLN A 293 -11.38 0.02 -3.45
CA GLN A 293 -12.61 -0.67 -3.84
C GLN A 293 -13.42 -1.09 -2.60
N GLY A 294 -14.69 -0.73 -2.53
CA GLY A 294 -15.55 -1.12 -1.39
C GLY A 294 -15.16 -0.48 -0.05
N CYS A 295 -14.21 0.46 -0.07
CA CYS A 295 -13.69 1.08 1.13
C CYS A 295 -14.70 2.06 1.75
N LYS A 296 -14.50 2.41 3.02
CA LYS A 296 -15.25 3.48 3.69
C LYS A 296 -14.31 4.58 4.14
N VAL A 297 -14.43 5.77 3.56
CA VAL A 297 -13.67 6.95 3.96
C VAL A 297 -14.52 7.76 4.93
N THR A 298 -14.14 7.75 6.21
CA THR A 298 -14.92 8.35 7.30
C THR A 298 -14.04 9.11 8.28
N ALA A 299 -14.65 9.95 9.10
CA ALA A 299 -13.96 10.56 10.23
C ALA A 299 -13.69 9.51 11.32
N ALA A 300 -12.48 9.54 11.90
CA ALA A 300 -12.20 8.80 13.12
C ALA A 300 -13.05 9.35 14.29
N PRO A 301 -13.34 8.56 15.33
CA PRO A 301 -14.22 8.98 16.43
C PRO A 301 -13.82 10.30 17.11
N GLU A 302 -12.53 10.63 17.13
CA GLU A 302 -11.99 11.87 17.71
C GLU A 302 -12.15 13.12 16.82
N LEU A 303 -12.52 12.94 15.55
CA LEU A 303 -12.66 14.01 14.57
C LEU A 303 -14.15 14.35 14.41
N ASN A 304 -14.60 15.46 14.97
CA ASN A 304 -15.91 16.01 14.66
C ASN A 304 -15.88 16.72 13.29
N PRO A 305 -16.54 16.20 12.23
CA PRO A 305 -16.44 16.79 10.88
C PRO A 305 -16.87 18.25 10.79
N SER A 306 -17.65 18.74 11.75
CA SER A 306 -18.14 20.13 11.78
C SER A 306 -17.09 21.14 12.25
N ASP A 307 -16.02 20.67 12.92
CA ASP A 307 -15.03 21.53 13.56
C ASP A 307 -13.72 21.66 12.75
N TYR A 308 -13.61 21.01 11.59
CA TYR A 308 -12.36 20.89 10.84
C TYR A 308 -12.51 21.19 9.35
N ALA A 309 -11.36 21.48 8.71
CA ALA A 309 -11.26 21.58 7.27
C ALA A 309 -11.68 20.26 6.60
N LYS A 310 -12.25 20.35 5.40
CA LYS A 310 -12.63 19.19 4.60
C LYS A 310 -11.41 18.36 4.20
N ALA A 311 -11.62 17.06 4.02
CA ALA A 311 -10.59 16.12 3.61
C ALA A 311 -10.58 15.90 2.09
N PHE A 312 -9.41 15.68 1.52
CA PHE A 312 -9.24 15.33 0.12
C PHE A 312 -8.95 13.84 -0.04
N LEU A 313 -9.54 13.22 -1.06
CA LEU A 313 -9.30 11.84 -1.47
C LEU A 313 -7.83 11.60 -1.80
N GLY A 314 -7.16 12.60 -2.36
CA GLY A 314 -5.73 12.53 -2.59
C GLY A 314 -5.13 13.79 -3.18
N ARG A 315 -3.81 13.76 -3.30
CA ARG A 315 -3.00 14.73 -4.03
C ARG A 315 -1.85 14.06 -4.80
N PRO A 316 -1.45 14.58 -5.96
CA PRO A 316 -0.46 13.94 -6.81
C PRO A 316 0.97 14.18 -6.31
N TRP A 317 1.57 13.22 -5.62
CA TRP A 317 2.96 13.35 -5.13
C TRP A 317 3.96 13.49 -6.30
N PHE A 318 3.65 12.90 -7.44
CA PHE A 318 4.42 12.98 -8.67
C PHE A 318 3.52 13.18 -9.90
N GLY A 319 4.13 13.56 -11.02
CA GLY A 319 3.44 14.08 -12.20
C GLY A 319 2.38 13.15 -12.78
N LEU A 320 2.58 11.83 -12.70
CA LEU A 320 1.68 10.83 -13.29
C LEU A 320 0.97 9.99 -12.24
N SER A 321 0.79 10.55 -11.04
CA SER A 321 0.02 9.98 -9.94
C SER A 321 -1.29 9.38 -10.45
N ARG A 322 -1.64 8.19 -9.96
CA ARG A 322 -2.86 7.48 -10.37
C ARG A 322 -3.57 6.90 -9.16
N THR A 323 -4.76 7.42 -8.88
CA THR A 323 -5.61 6.94 -7.79
C THR A 323 -7.06 6.84 -8.23
N VAL A 324 -7.72 5.73 -7.87
CA VAL A 324 -9.13 5.48 -8.15
C VAL A 324 -9.85 5.07 -6.88
N TYR A 325 -10.98 5.70 -6.61
CA TYR A 325 -11.95 5.26 -5.60
C TYR A 325 -13.17 4.69 -6.32
N MET A 326 -13.54 3.45 -6.04
CA MET A 326 -14.69 2.83 -6.67
C MET A 326 -15.52 2.00 -5.70
N GLN A 327 -16.84 2.01 -5.90
CA GLN A 327 -17.81 1.30 -5.06
C GLN A 327 -17.65 1.61 -3.56
N SER A 328 -17.08 2.77 -3.24
CA SER A 328 -16.67 3.12 -1.88
C SER A 328 -17.66 4.11 -1.25
N PHE A 329 -17.82 4.02 0.08
CA PHE A 329 -18.55 5.01 0.85
C PHE A 329 -17.64 6.21 1.13
N LEU A 330 -18.11 7.41 0.77
CA LEU A 330 -17.44 8.68 1.04
C LEU A 330 -18.32 9.52 1.97
N ASP A 331 -17.85 9.77 3.19
CA ASP A 331 -18.56 10.57 4.17
C ASP A 331 -18.52 12.08 3.84
N GLY A 332 -19.37 12.86 4.49
CA GLY A 332 -19.55 14.30 4.24
C GLY A 332 -18.34 15.15 4.63
N LEU A 333 -17.33 14.55 5.25
CA LEU A 333 -16.02 15.17 5.50
C LEU A 333 -15.22 15.37 4.20
N VAL A 334 -15.47 14.57 3.15
CA VAL A 334 -14.79 14.73 1.86
C VAL A 334 -15.17 16.06 1.25
N ASP A 335 -14.17 16.84 0.85
CA ASP A 335 -14.36 18.14 0.20
C ASP A 335 -15.10 17.96 -1.13
N PRO A 336 -16.04 18.85 -1.51
CA PRO A 336 -16.68 18.81 -2.81
C PRO A 336 -15.70 18.78 -3.99
N GLN A 337 -14.54 19.44 -3.88
CA GLN A 337 -13.46 19.39 -4.88
C GLN A 337 -12.83 17.99 -4.99
N GLY A 338 -12.84 17.21 -3.91
CA GLY A 338 -12.38 15.83 -3.83
C GLY A 338 -10.85 15.66 -3.87
N TRP A 339 -10.14 16.48 -4.63
CA TRP A 339 -8.70 16.36 -4.88
C TRP A 339 -8.01 17.72 -4.72
N VAL A 340 -6.74 17.72 -4.34
CA VAL A 340 -5.93 18.94 -4.18
C VAL A 340 -4.56 18.76 -4.83
N ASP A 341 -3.99 19.85 -5.34
CA ASP A 341 -2.67 19.83 -5.99
C ASP A 341 -1.76 20.89 -5.38
N ASP A 342 -0.75 20.42 -4.64
CA ASP A 342 0.24 21.26 -3.98
C ASP A 342 1.56 21.32 -4.77
N TRP A 343 1.71 20.51 -5.83
CA TRP A 343 2.97 20.32 -6.56
C TRP A 343 2.89 20.67 -8.05
N GLY A 344 1.73 21.11 -8.55
CA GLY A 344 1.54 21.53 -9.94
C GLY A 344 1.43 20.35 -10.91
N HIS A 345 0.84 19.25 -10.46
CA HIS A 345 0.67 18.01 -11.24
C HIS A 345 -0.78 17.73 -11.65
N LYS A 346 -1.70 18.67 -11.40
CA LYS A 346 -3.12 18.59 -11.78
C LYS A 346 -3.37 18.28 -13.27
N ASP A 347 -2.48 18.72 -14.15
CA ASP A 347 -2.67 18.61 -15.60
C ASP A 347 -2.32 17.21 -16.14
N THR A 348 -1.67 16.37 -15.33
CA THR A 348 -1.13 15.07 -15.75
C THR A 348 -1.56 13.90 -14.83
N ALA A 349 -1.98 14.18 -13.59
CA ALA A 349 -2.41 13.16 -12.63
C ALA A 349 -3.78 12.55 -12.99
N TYR A 350 -3.89 11.22 -12.90
CA TYR A 350 -5.14 10.49 -13.12
C TYR A 350 -5.90 10.29 -11.80
N CYS A 351 -7.06 10.94 -11.68
CA CYS A 351 -7.94 10.86 -10.51
C CYS A 351 -9.29 10.27 -10.93
N GLY A 352 -9.64 9.08 -10.45
CA GLY A 352 -10.85 8.36 -10.87
C GLY A 352 -11.85 8.12 -9.76
N GLU A 353 -13.14 8.28 -10.05
CA GLU A 353 -14.23 7.92 -9.15
C GLU A 353 -15.30 7.10 -9.89
N HIS A 354 -15.67 5.92 -9.38
CA HIS A 354 -16.68 5.05 -10.00
C HIS A 354 -17.69 4.51 -9.00
N LYS A 355 -18.97 4.85 -9.16
CA LYS A 355 -20.09 4.34 -8.33
C LYS A 355 -19.83 4.44 -6.81
N ASN A 356 -19.15 5.50 -6.37
CA ASN A 356 -19.04 5.82 -4.95
C ASN A 356 -20.40 6.32 -4.43
N TYR A 357 -20.65 6.11 -3.14
CA TYR A 357 -21.91 6.46 -2.49
C TYR A 357 -21.65 7.17 -1.16
N GLY A 358 -22.68 7.77 -0.57
CA GLY A 358 -22.57 8.57 0.65
C GLY A 358 -22.55 10.08 0.39
N PRO A 359 -22.63 10.89 1.46
CA PRO A 359 -22.80 12.33 1.35
C PRO A 359 -21.62 13.06 0.68
N GLY A 360 -20.40 12.50 0.70
CA GLY A 360 -19.22 13.05 0.05
C GLY A 360 -18.99 12.59 -1.39
N SER A 361 -19.86 11.73 -1.95
CA SER A 361 -19.60 11.06 -3.22
C SER A 361 -20.06 11.82 -4.48
N SER A 362 -20.74 12.97 -4.32
CA SER A 362 -21.18 13.76 -5.47
C SER A 362 -19.98 14.29 -6.26
N THR A 363 -19.98 14.03 -7.57
CA THR A 363 -18.92 14.47 -8.47
C THR A 363 -19.17 15.84 -9.12
N ASN A 364 -20.30 16.49 -8.82
CA ASN A 364 -20.75 17.71 -9.50
C ASN A 364 -19.84 18.93 -9.28
N ASN A 365 -19.13 18.98 -8.16
CA ASN A 365 -18.28 20.11 -7.75
C ASN A 365 -16.80 19.71 -7.64
N ARG A 366 -16.42 18.58 -8.25
CA ARG A 366 -15.03 18.11 -8.26
C ARG A 366 -14.15 19.07 -9.04
N VAL A 367 -12.84 18.97 -8.79
CA VAL A 367 -11.84 19.72 -9.54
C VAL A 367 -12.04 19.58 -11.06
N ASN A 368 -11.78 20.66 -11.80
CA ASN A 368 -11.83 20.66 -13.26
C ASN A 368 -10.44 20.35 -13.86
N TRP A 369 -9.84 19.24 -13.45
CA TRP A 369 -8.54 18.79 -13.96
C TRP A 369 -8.71 17.97 -15.24
N PRO A 370 -7.81 18.08 -16.23
CA PRO A 370 -7.92 17.35 -17.51
C PRO A 370 -8.07 15.83 -17.37
N HIS A 371 -7.44 15.25 -16.34
CA HIS A 371 -7.41 13.81 -16.06
C HIS A 371 -8.11 13.43 -14.76
N TYR A 372 -9.03 14.30 -14.29
CA TYR A 372 -10.07 13.88 -13.37
C TYR A 372 -11.19 13.20 -14.16
N HIS A 373 -11.63 12.03 -13.68
CA HIS A 373 -12.62 11.20 -14.33
C HIS A 373 -13.69 10.75 -13.32
N ALA A 374 -14.91 11.25 -13.47
CA ALA A 374 -16.09 10.53 -13.04
C ALA A 374 -16.30 9.36 -14.00
N ILE A 375 -15.75 8.19 -13.66
CA ILE A 375 -15.67 7.03 -14.56
C ILE A 375 -17.08 6.43 -14.69
N THR A 376 -17.74 6.66 -15.82
CA THR A 376 -19.04 6.06 -16.13
C THR A 376 -18.93 4.77 -16.95
N ASP A 377 -17.87 4.64 -17.74
CA ASP A 377 -17.60 3.44 -18.52
C ASP A 377 -17.15 2.30 -17.60
N GLN A 378 -17.86 1.18 -17.68
CA GLN A 378 -17.61 0.03 -16.81
C GLN A 378 -16.31 -0.68 -17.17
N ASN A 379 -15.92 -0.73 -18.45
CA ASN A 379 -14.67 -1.37 -18.87
C ASN A 379 -13.44 -0.63 -18.33
N THR A 380 -13.50 0.71 -18.33
CA THR A 380 -12.48 1.56 -17.70
C THR A 380 -12.37 1.28 -16.20
N ALA A 381 -13.49 1.17 -15.48
CA ALA A 381 -13.48 0.86 -14.06
C ALA A 381 -13.01 -0.58 -13.76
N GLU A 382 -13.35 -1.54 -14.63
CA GLU A 382 -12.99 -2.95 -14.48
C GLU A 382 -11.47 -3.18 -14.49
N PHE A 383 -10.73 -2.36 -15.23
CA PHE A 383 -9.27 -2.37 -15.20
C PHE A 383 -8.69 -2.19 -13.79
N PHE A 384 -9.36 -1.44 -12.91
CA PHE A 384 -8.91 -1.14 -11.55
C PHE A 384 -9.31 -2.22 -10.52
N THR A 385 -9.98 -3.29 -10.93
CA THR A 385 -10.36 -4.41 -10.04
C THR A 385 -9.18 -5.31 -9.70
N VAL A 386 -9.33 -6.16 -8.68
CA VAL A 386 -8.28 -7.08 -8.23
C VAL A 386 -7.77 -7.98 -9.37
N ALA A 387 -8.66 -8.55 -10.17
CA ALA A 387 -8.30 -9.46 -11.24
C ALA A 387 -7.44 -8.79 -12.32
N HIS A 388 -7.76 -7.56 -12.70
CA HIS A 388 -7.08 -6.86 -13.79
C HIS A 388 -5.90 -6.04 -13.28
N PHE A 389 -6.13 -5.19 -12.28
CA PHE A 389 -5.16 -4.19 -11.86
C PHE A 389 -3.93 -4.82 -11.20
N ILE A 390 -4.11 -5.84 -10.37
CA ILE A 390 -3.02 -6.53 -9.66
C ILE A 390 -2.84 -7.99 -10.09
N SER A 391 -3.53 -8.42 -11.16
CA SER A 391 -3.47 -9.79 -11.66
C SER A 391 -3.78 -10.81 -10.56
N GLY A 392 -4.77 -10.50 -9.72
CA GLY A 392 -4.99 -11.16 -8.42
C GLY A 392 -5.14 -12.68 -8.50
N TYR A 393 -5.76 -13.22 -9.55
CA TYR A 393 -5.90 -14.67 -9.76
C TYR A 393 -4.58 -15.43 -9.80
N ASN A 394 -3.48 -14.77 -10.19
CA ASN A 394 -2.19 -15.42 -10.36
C ASN A 394 -1.45 -15.67 -9.03
N TRP A 395 -1.83 -15.00 -7.95
CA TRP A 395 -1.04 -15.03 -6.72
C TRP A 395 -1.85 -14.97 -5.42
N LEU A 396 -3.02 -14.32 -5.40
CA LEU A 396 -3.85 -14.23 -4.20
C LEU A 396 -4.38 -15.59 -3.71
N PRO A 397 -4.76 -16.56 -4.57
CA PRO A 397 -5.18 -17.88 -4.09
C PRO A 397 -4.14 -18.59 -3.21
N GLU A 398 -2.85 -18.43 -3.51
CA GLU A 398 -1.74 -19.01 -2.73
C GLU A 398 -1.56 -18.35 -1.35
N THR A 399 -2.18 -17.18 -1.14
CA THR A 399 -2.12 -16.48 0.14
C THR A 399 -3.20 -16.94 1.12
N GLY A 400 -4.27 -17.54 0.60
CA GLY A 400 -5.52 -17.79 1.30
C GLY A 400 -6.41 -16.56 1.48
N VAL A 401 -5.93 -15.33 1.20
CA VAL A 401 -6.65 -14.09 1.56
C VAL A 401 -7.89 -13.97 0.70
N PRO A 402 -9.08 -13.75 1.31
CA PRO A 402 -10.29 -13.61 0.53
C PRO A 402 -10.21 -12.34 -0.32
N PHE A 403 -10.65 -12.44 -1.57
CA PHE A 403 -10.71 -11.30 -2.47
C PHE A 403 -11.89 -11.42 -3.41
N THR A 404 -12.48 -10.28 -3.72
CA THR A 404 -13.43 -10.15 -4.82
C THR A 404 -12.65 -9.78 -6.08
N PRO A 405 -12.64 -10.61 -7.14
CA PRO A 405 -11.82 -10.37 -8.31
C PRO A 405 -12.29 -9.16 -9.15
N GLY A 406 -13.60 -8.96 -9.24
CA GLY A 406 -14.25 -7.90 -10.04
C GLY A 406 -15.02 -6.91 -9.17
N PHE A 407 -16.15 -6.41 -9.68
CA PHE A 407 -17.05 -5.55 -8.90
C PHE A 407 -17.80 -6.31 -7.79
N GLU A 408 -18.03 -5.66 -6.65
CA GLU A 408 -18.65 -6.26 -5.45
C GLU A 408 -20.11 -6.73 -5.58
N ASN A 409 -20.81 -6.40 -6.67
CA ASN A 409 -22.25 -6.67 -6.83
C ASN A 409 -22.63 -7.14 -8.24
N GLN A 410 -21.81 -7.98 -8.90
CA GLN A 410 -22.24 -8.67 -10.11
C GLN A 410 -23.27 -9.75 -9.73
N PRO A 411 -24.52 -9.73 -10.24
CA PRO A 411 -25.43 -10.84 -10.01
C PRO A 411 -24.81 -12.11 -10.59
N VAL A 412 -24.76 -13.16 -9.77
CA VAL A 412 -24.35 -14.51 -10.19
C VAL A 412 -25.22 -14.88 -11.39
N ARG A 413 -24.65 -14.92 -12.59
CA ARG A 413 -25.32 -15.54 -13.74
C ARG A 413 -25.31 -17.04 -13.47
N LEU A 414 -26.41 -17.53 -12.89
CA LEU A 414 -26.73 -18.95 -12.89
C LEU A 414 -27.01 -19.32 -14.35
N ASN A 415 -26.02 -19.93 -15.00
CA ASN A 415 -26.22 -20.69 -16.24
C ASN A 415 -26.25 -22.17 -15.90
#